data_AF-A0A916MDJ2-F1
#
_entry.id   AF-A0A916MDJ2-F1
#
_cell.length_a   1.000
_cell.length_b   1.000
_cell.length_c   1.000
_cell.angle_alpha   90.00
_cell.angle_beta   90.00
_cell.angle_gamma   90.00
#
_symmetry.space_group_name_H-M   'P 1'
#
loop_
_entity.id
_entity.type
_entity.pdbx_description
1 polymer ?
#
loop_
_entity_poly.entity_id
_entity_poly.type
_entity_poly.pdbx_seq_one_letter_code
_entity_poly.pdbx_strand_id
1 'polypeptide(L)'
;MGFLIISILMGFVAYNGYVGATSIKNQYDRVADETLPVFKNLNNIKFLTTQIVHDTQEIMTLPSGDKVDLNLEKQEIEEEKLLFEASFKEYEILVNTFFPDETEYLQNIRTYSRNIMRLSSELIYLKEQGNKELEIQEKEFELDKLEKEFLNIVDIALAKENEELKERTENVNNTIEKILINSLLVGFSSFVVAISIGLFISNRLSASIVKLKNASNEIGKGNLGTLIDINTKDEIEELGQAFNKMTHDLKTSINEQKIANQQIQKSLQEKEVLLREIHHRVKNNMQIISSLLLLSSQNIEDKKFIEILGDSQNRIHSMALVHEKLYQSENLAQINMNEYINDMASNLFNSYSKGNVKLEQDVEICPLNIDY
;
A
#
# COMPACT_ATOMS: atom_id res chain seq x y z
N MET A 1 0.91 -7.51 -2.30
CA MET A 1 1.02 -8.44 -1.13
C MET A 1 1.12 -7.73 0.23
N GLY A 2 1.92 -6.67 0.40
CA GLY A 2 2.10 -6.01 1.71
C GLY A 2 0.81 -5.51 2.39
N PHE A 3 -0.09 -4.85 1.65
CA PHE A 3 -1.37 -4.38 2.18
C PHE A 3 -2.28 -5.52 2.66
N LEU A 4 -2.24 -6.68 2.01
CA LEU A 4 -3.09 -7.82 2.34
C LEU A 4 -2.69 -8.41 3.71
N ILE A 5 -1.39 -8.45 4.00
CA ILE A 5 -0.87 -8.92 5.30
C ILE A 5 -1.25 -7.94 6.42
N ILE A 6 -1.14 -6.63 6.18
CA ILE A 6 -1.54 -5.60 7.16
C ILE A 6 -3.05 -5.70 7.43
N SER A 7 -3.88 -5.88 6.41
CA SER A 7 -5.33 -6.07 6.58
C SER A 7 -5.67 -7.33 7.38
N ILE A 8 -4.96 -8.44 7.15
CA ILE A 8 -5.14 -9.67 7.93
C ILE A 8 -4.78 -9.46 9.41
N LEU A 9 -3.65 -8.78 9.68
CA LEU A 9 -3.24 -8.44 11.05
C LEU A 9 -4.26 -7.53 11.74
N MET A 10 -4.75 -6.49 11.06
CA MET A 10 -5.79 -5.61 11.59
C MET A 10 -7.09 -6.37 11.86
N GLY A 11 -7.50 -7.25 10.95
CA GLY A 11 -8.68 -8.11 11.13
C GLY A 11 -8.55 -9.01 12.36
N PHE A 12 -7.38 -9.59 12.59
CA PHE A 12 -7.13 -10.43 13.78
C PHE A 12 -7.20 -9.63 15.09
N VAL A 13 -6.62 -8.43 15.13
CA VAL A 13 -6.70 -7.54 16.30
C VAL A 13 -8.16 -7.13 16.57
N ALA A 14 -8.89 -6.74 15.54
CA ALA A 14 -10.30 -6.35 15.64
C ALA A 14 -11.17 -7.53 16.13
N TYR A 15 -10.95 -8.74 15.62
CA TYR A 15 -11.66 -9.94 16.04
C TYR A 15 -11.45 -10.24 17.53
N ASN A 16 -10.21 -10.17 18.02
CA ASN A 16 -9.93 -10.36 19.45
C ASN A 16 -10.63 -9.31 20.33
N GLY A 17 -10.61 -8.05 19.91
CA GLY A 17 -11.33 -6.97 20.61
C GLY A 17 -12.83 -7.22 20.66
N TYR A 18 -13.43 -7.68 19.55
CA TYR A 18 -14.85 -8.00 19.47
C TYR A 18 -15.26 -9.16 20.39
N VAL A 19 -14.47 -10.25 20.41
CA VAL A 19 -14.69 -11.40 21.31
C VAL A 19 -14.60 -10.96 22.77
N GLY A 20 -13.59 -10.15 23.11
CA GLY A 20 -13.42 -9.59 24.44
C GLY A 20 -14.62 -8.76 24.88
N ALA A 21 -15.06 -7.80 24.05
CA ALA A 21 -16.20 -6.95 24.33
C ALA A 21 -17.50 -7.77 24.54
N THR A 22 -17.72 -8.79 23.71
CA THR A 22 -18.89 -9.67 23.83
C THR A 22 -18.85 -10.47 25.14
N SER A 23 -17.67 -10.97 25.54
CA SER A 23 -17.50 -11.69 26.81
C SER A 23 -17.80 -10.80 28.02
N ILE A 24 -17.31 -9.54 28.01
CA ILE A 24 -17.56 -8.58 29.08
C ILE A 24 -19.06 -8.26 29.15
N LYS A 25 -19.69 -7.98 28.00
CA LYS A 25 -21.13 -7.72 27.92
C LYS A 25 -21.92 -8.87 28.54
N ASN A 26 -21.64 -10.10 28.15
CA ASN A 26 -22.37 -11.27 28.65
C ASN A 26 -22.22 -11.43 30.17
N GLN A 27 -21.04 -11.18 30.76
CA GLN A 27 -20.88 -11.27 32.22
C GLN A 27 -21.54 -10.10 32.96
N TYR A 28 -21.52 -8.91 32.38
CA TYR A 28 -22.22 -7.75 32.92
C TYR A 28 -23.74 -7.95 32.90
N ASP A 29 -24.29 -8.43 31.79
CA ASP A 29 -25.72 -8.73 31.64
C ASP A 29 -26.18 -9.74 32.72
N ARG A 30 -25.35 -10.76 33.04
CA ARG A 30 -25.65 -11.68 34.15
C ARG A 30 -25.76 -11.00 35.52
N VAL A 31 -24.92 -10.01 35.80
CA VAL A 31 -24.99 -9.28 37.09
C VAL A 31 -26.21 -8.34 37.09
N ALA A 32 -26.42 -7.62 36.00
CA ALA A 32 -27.45 -6.59 35.88
C ALA A 32 -28.88 -7.18 35.81
N ASP A 33 -29.07 -8.26 35.06
CA ASP A 33 -30.39 -8.81 34.75
C ASP A 33 -30.74 -10.05 35.60
N GLU A 34 -29.76 -10.76 36.16
CA GLU A 34 -30.00 -11.96 36.97
C GLU A 34 -29.87 -11.66 38.47
N THR A 35 -28.68 -11.26 38.95
CA THR A 35 -28.38 -11.18 40.39
C THR A 35 -28.94 -9.93 41.07
N LEU A 36 -28.76 -8.75 40.46
CA LEU A 36 -29.19 -7.48 41.08
C LEU A 36 -30.72 -7.39 41.32
N PRO A 37 -31.59 -7.85 40.40
CA PRO A 37 -33.04 -7.85 40.61
C PRO A 37 -33.48 -8.81 41.72
N VAL A 38 -32.78 -9.95 41.91
CA VAL A 38 -33.07 -10.89 43.00
C VAL A 38 -32.77 -10.24 44.35
N PHE A 39 -31.59 -9.65 44.49
CA PHE A 39 -31.20 -8.91 45.69
C PHE A 39 -32.17 -7.75 46.00
N LYS A 40 -32.58 -7.00 44.97
CA LYS A 40 -33.56 -5.91 45.13
C LYS A 40 -34.91 -6.42 45.64
N ASN A 41 -35.45 -7.48 45.02
CA ASN A 41 -36.74 -8.03 45.41
C ASN A 41 -36.72 -8.66 46.81
N LEU A 42 -35.64 -9.33 47.22
CA LEU A 42 -35.47 -9.82 48.59
C LEU A 42 -35.47 -8.68 49.63
N ASN A 43 -34.80 -7.56 49.35
CA ASN A 43 -34.85 -6.39 50.23
C ASN A 43 -36.26 -5.79 50.31
N ASN A 44 -36.97 -5.70 49.20
CA ASN A 44 -38.36 -5.24 49.19
C ASN A 44 -39.27 -6.17 50.00
N ILE A 45 -39.13 -7.49 49.82
CA ILE A 45 -39.84 -8.53 50.58
C ILE A 45 -39.58 -8.38 52.08
N LYS A 46 -38.31 -8.19 52.48
CA LYS A 46 -37.92 -7.95 53.87
C LYS A 46 -38.59 -6.70 54.43
N PHE A 47 -38.46 -5.59 53.72
CA PHE A 47 -38.97 -4.28 54.12
C PHE A 47 -40.48 -4.30 54.27
N LEU A 48 -41.21 -4.73 53.24
CA LEU A 48 -42.68 -4.78 53.25
C LEU A 48 -43.23 -5.72 54.32
N THR A 49 -42.57 -6.85 54.58
CA THR A 49 -43.01 -7.74 55.67
C THR A 49 -42.81 -7.09 57.03
N THR A 50 -41.69 -6.36 57.21
CA THR A 50 -41.42 -5.62 58.46
C THR A 50 -42.44 -4.50 58.66
N GLN A 51 -42.80 -3.78 57.60
CA GLN A 51 -43.85 -2.74 57.67
C GLN A 51 -45.21 -3.34 58.01
N ILE A 52 -45.63 -4.41 57.33
CA ILE A 52 -46.92 -5.05 57.61
C ILE A 52 -47.01 -5.51 59.06
N VAL A 53 -45.94 -6.07 59.63
CA VAL A 53 -45.90 -6.47 61.04
C VAL A 53 -45.95 -5.25 61.96
N HIS A 54 -45.14 -4.23 61.70
CA HIS A 54 -45.13 -2.97 62.45
C HIS A 54 -46.51 -2.30 62.47
N ASP A 55 -47.13 -2.12 61.32
CA ASP A 55 -48.41 -1.43 61.18
C ASP A 55 -49.55 -2.28 61.76
N THR A 56 -49.44 -3.61 61.67
CA THR A 56 -50.35 -4.51 62.39
C THR A 56 -50.25 -4.30 63.90
N GLN A 57 -49.04 -4.16 64.46
CA GLN A 57 -48.83 -3.89 65.89
C GLN A 57 -49.32 -2.48 66.26
N GLU A 58 -49.12 -1.48 65.40
CA GLU A 58 -49.62 -0.12 65.61
C GLU A 58 -51.15 -0.09 65.76
N ILE A 59 -51.87 -0.79 64.86
CA ILE A 59 -53.33 -1.00 64.95
C ILE A 59 -53.72 -1.58 66.32
N MET A 60 -52.92 -2.50 66.89
CA MET A 60 -53.23 -3.10 68.19
C MET A 60 -53.15 -2.07 69.33
N THR A 61 -52.32 -1.03 69.19
CA THR A 61 -52.21 0.05 70.20
C THR A 61 -53.30 1.11 70.12
N LEU A 62 -54.07 1.17 69.02
CA LEU A 62 -55.12 2.17 68.85
C LEU A 62 -56.23 2.06 69.92
N PRO A 63 -56.76 3.21 70.41
CA PRO A 63 -57.86 3.22 71.37
C PRO A 63 -59.12 2.54 70.83
N SER A 64 -59.83 1.78 71.68
CA SER A 64 -61.10 1.16 71.30
C SER A 64 -62.15 2.23 70.94
N GLY A 65 -62.46 2.37 69.65
CA GLY A 65 -63.49 3.29 69.14
C GLY A 65 -63.04 4.23 68.03
N ASP A 66 -61.75 4.33 67.75
CA ASP A 66 -61.23 5.18 66.66
C ASP A 66 -61.33 4.48 65.30
N LYS A 67 -62.49 4.60 64.66
CA LYS A 67 -62.78 3.91 63.40
C LYS A 67 -62.17 4.58 62.17
N VAL A 68 -61.76 5.85 62.26
CA VAL A 68 -61.21 6.57 61.10
C VAL A 68 -59.77 6.14 60.89
N ASP A 69 -58.95 6.20 61.95
CA ASP A 69 -57.54 5.80 61.91
C ASP A 69 -57.39 4.30 61.63
N LEU A 70 -58.25 3.45 62.21
CA LEU A 70 -58.27 2.01 61.94
C LEU A 70 -58.53 1.67 60.46
N ASN A 71 -59.40 2.42 59.77
CA ASN A 71 -59.68 2.16 58.35
C ASN A 71 -58.55 2.64 57.44
N LEU A 72 -57.84 3.71 57.83
CA LEU A 72 -56.70 4.24 57.09
C LEU A 72 -55.51 3.27 57.16
N GLU A 73 -55.10 2.87 58.37
CA GLU A 73 -53.99 1.93 58.59
C GLU A 73 -54.27 0.56 57.91
N LYS A 74 -55.53 0.11 57.92
CA LYS A 74 -55.94 -1.10 57.19
C LYS A 74 -55.75 -0.96 55.68
N GLN A 75 -56.05 0.20 55.11
CA GLN A 75 -55.84 0.44 53.68
C GLN A 75 -54.35 0.40 53.35
N GLU A 76 -53.51 1.02 54.18
CA GLU A 76 -52.05 1.02 54.03
C GLU A 76 -51.49 -0.40 54.05
N ILE A 77 -51.89 -1.23 55.03
CA ILE A 77 -51.49 -2.64 55.09
C ILE A 77 -51.93 -3.43 53.85
N GLU A 78 -53.12 -3.18 53.30
CA GLU A 78 -53.56 -3.85 52.06
C GLU A 78 -52.75 -3.40 50.83
N GLU A 79 -52.34 -2.13 50.77
CA GLU A 79 -51.42 -1.63 49.74
C GLU A 79 -50.03 -2.29 49.86
N GLU A 80 -49.51 -2.43 51.08
CA GLU A 80 -48.24 -3.11 51.35
C GLU A 80 -48.28 -4.59 50.97
N LYS A 81 -49.38 -5.29 51.28
CA LYS A 81 -49.60 -6.68 50.85
C LYS A 81 -49.58 -6.82 49.33
N LEU A 82 -50.18 -5.88 48.60
CA LEU A 82 -50.16 -5.88 47.13
C LEU A 82 -48.74 -5.66 46.58
N LEU A 83 -47.98 -4.72 47.15
CA LEU A 83 -46.58 -4.48 46.79
C LEU A 83 -45.70 -5.68 47.13
N PHE A 84 -45.98 -6.37 48.23
CA PHE A 84 -45.30 -7.59 48.64
C PHE A 84 -45.52 -8.68 47.60
N GLU A 85 -46.77 -8.95 47.22
CA GLU A 85 -47.11 -9.97 46.22
C GLU A 85 -46.47 -9.68 44.86
N ALA A 86 -46.41 -8.41 44.45
CA ALA A 86 -45.71 -8.01 43.24
C ALA A 86 -44.20 -8.32 43.32
N SER A 87 -43.53 -7.91 44.41
CA SER A 87 -42.10 -8.15 44.63
C SER A 87 -41.78 -9.64 44.75
N PHE A 88 -42.65 -10.39 45.45
CA PHE A 88 -42.51 -11.83 45.62
C PHE A 88 -42.69 -12.60 44.31
N LYS A 89 -43.63 -12.19 43.46
CA LYS A 89 -43.82 -12.78 42.14
C LYS A 89 -42.62 -12.54 41.23
N GLU A 90 -42.05 -11.33 41.25
CA GLU A 90 -40.82 -11.05 40.51
C GLU A 90 -39.64 -11.89 41.01
N TYR A 91 -39.45 -11.95 42.33
CA TYR A 91 -38.44 -12.82 42.96
C TYR A 91 -38.62 -14.29 42.56
N GLU A 92 -39.85 -14.81 42.60
CA GLU A 92 -40.16 -16.19 42.20
C GLU A 92 -39.78 -16.47 40.74
N ILE A 93 -40.10 -15.55 39.82
CA ILE A 93 -39.75 -15.71 38.41
C ILE A 93 -38.23 -15.74 38.23
N LEU A 94 -37.51 -14.82 38.88
CA LEU A 94 -36.06 -14.71 38.75
C LEU A 94 -35.34 -15.94 39.31
N VAL A 95 -35.69 -16.37 40.53
CA VAL A 95 -35.09 -17.55 41.17
C VAL A 95 -35.33 -18.81 40.35
N ASN A 96 -36.56 -19.05 39.90
CA ASN A 96 -36.86 -20.24 39.09
C ASN A 96 -36.16 -20.21 37.72
N THR A 97 -35.87 -19.03 37.18
CA THR A 97 -35.23 -18.89 35.87
C THR A 97 -33.71 -19.04 35.95
N PHE A 98 -33.08 -18.41 36.93
CA PHE A 98 -31.62 -18.25 36.97
C PHE A 98 -30.94 -19.00 38.12
N PHE A 99 -31.67 -19.32 39.20
CA PHE A 99 -31.12 -19.89 40.45
C PHE A 99 -31.96 -21.07 40.97
N PRO A 100 -32.12 -22.16 40.19
CA PRO A 100 -33.00 -23.28 40.56
C PRO A 100 -32.58 -23.99 41.86
N ASP A 101 -31.31 -23.88 42.24
CA ASP A 101 -30.76 -24.45 43.48
C ASP A 101 -31.21 -23.68 44.74
N GLU A 102 -31.83 -22.51 44.60
CA GLU A 102 -32.31 -21.68 45.71
C GLU A 102 -33.80 -21.83 46.02
N THR A 103 -34.45 -22.82 45.41
CA THR A 103 -35.89 -23.07 45.57
C THR A 103 -36.32 -23.32 47.02
N GLU A 104 -35.41 -23.75 47.89
CA GLU A 104 -35.66 -23.90 49.32
C GLU A 104 -35.95 -22.56 50.02
N TYR A 105 -35.13 -21.52 49.77
CA TYR A 105 -35.37 -20.18 50.32
C TYR A 105 -36.70 -19.61 49.82
N LEU A 106 -36.99 -19.77 48.53
CA LEU A 106 -38.24 -19.35 47.92
C LEU A 106 -39.46 -19.99 48.61
N GLN A 107 -39.43 -21.30 48.86
CA GLN A 107 -40.53 -22.00 49.53
C GLN A 107 -40.69 -21.58 50.99
N ASN A 108 -39.58 -21.38 51.70
CA ASN A 108 -39.59 -20.94 53.08
C ASN A 108 -40.14 -19.52 53.20
N ILE A 109 -39.61 -18.56 52.45
CA ILE A 109 -40.07 -17.15 52.43
C ILE A 109 -41.56 -17.10 52.12
N ARG A 110 -42.03 -17.86 51.12
CA ARG A 110 -43.46 -17.99 50.77
C ARG A 110 -44.34 -18.50 51.90
N THR A 111 -43.84 -19.48 52.65
CA THR A 111 -44.62 -20.11 53.72
C THR A 111 -44.75 -19.18 54.91
N TYR A 112 -43.63 -18.57 55.33
CA TYR A 112 -43.62 -17.61 56.44
C TYR A 112 -44.38 -16.34 56.09
N SER A 113 -44.21 -15.78 54.89
CA SER A 113 -44.94 -14.58 54.49
C SER A 113 -46.45 -14.81 54.48
N ARG A 114 -46.93 -15.94 53.93
CA ARG A 114 -48.36 -16.29 53.98
C ARG A 114 -48.88 -16.42 55.41
N ASN A 115 -48.11 -17.01 56.31
CA ASN A 115 -48.49 -17.13 57.71
C ASN A 115 -48.56 -15.76 58.40
N ILE A 116 -47.61 -14.88 58.12
CA ILE A 116 -47.59 -13.49 58.60
C ILE A 116 -48.82 -12.73 58.07
N MET A 117 -49.08 -12.77 56.75
CA MET A 117 -50.25 -12.09 56.16
C MET A 117 -51.58 -12.59 56.75
N ARG A 118 -51.70 -13.91 56.93
CA ARG A 118 -52.87 -14.52 57.57
C ARG A 118 -53.04 -14.02 58.99
N LEU A 119 -51.98 -14.06 59.80
CA LEU A 119 -52.04 -13.70 61.21
C LEU A 119 -52.27 -12.20 61.42
N SER A 120 -51.68 -11.34 60.59
CA SER A 120 -51.98 -9.91 60.52
C SER A 120 -53.47 -9.68 60.24
N SER A 121 -54.04 -10.37 59.26
CA SER A 121 -55.45 -10.23 58.91
C SER A 121 -56.39 -10.74 60.01
N GLU A 122 -56.00 -11.82 60.71
CA GLU A 122 -56.72 -12.33 61.89
C GLU A 122 -56.68 -11.33 63.05
N LEU A 123 -55.52 -10.74 63.35
CA LEU A 123 -55.37 -9.73 64.41
C LEU A 123 -56.24 -8.49 64.15
N ILE A 124 -56.22 -7.96 62.92
CA ILE A 124 -57.07 -6.83 62.52
C ILE A 124 -58.56 -7.18 62.69
N TYR A 125 -58.96 -8.39 62.28
CA TYR A 125 -60.33 -8.85 62.46
C TYR A 125 -60.73 -8.97 63.94
N LEU A 126 -59.85 -9.47 64.80
CA LEU A 126 -60.12 -9.59 66.24
C LEU A 126 -60.23 -8.22 66.91
N LYS A 127 -59.40 -7.25 66.50
CA LYS A 127 -59.49 -5.86 66.93
C LYS A 127 -60.84 -5.23 66.56
N GLU A 128 -61.37 -5.51 65.37
CA GLU A 128 -62.69 -5.05 64.90
C GLU A 128 -63.86 -5.63 65.73
N GLN A 129 -63.78 -6.89 66.14
CA GLN A 129 -64.86 -7.56 66.89
C GLN A 129 -65.01 -7.02 68.32
N GLY A 130 -63.95 -6.45 68.90
CA GLY A 130 -63.90 -5.96 70.28
C GLY A 130 -63.96 -7.09 71.33
N ASN A 131 -63.32 -6.88 72.48
CA ASN A 131 -63.43 -7.74 73.67
C ASN A 131 -62.70 -9.11 73.58
N LYS A 132 -61.50 -9.14 73.00
CA LYS A 132 -60.67 -10.35 72.83
C LYS A 132 -59.18 -10.14 73.19
N GLU A 133 -58.90 -9.37 74.23
CA GLU A 133 -57.54 -8.94 74.59
C GLU A 133 -56.52 -10.08 74.74
N LEU A 134 -56.91 -11.18 75.40
CA LEU A 134 -56.03 -12.34 75.60
C LEU A 134 -55.71 -13.07 74.27
N GLU A 135 -56.71 -13.21 73.39
CA GLU A 135 -56.54 -13.86 72.08
C GLU A 135 -55.69 -12.98 71.14
N ILE A 136 -55.79 -11.66 71.26
CA ILE A 136 -54.94 -10.70 70.54
C ILE A 136 -53.48 -10.84 71.03
N GLN A 137 -53.25 -10.81 72.34
CA GLN A 137 -51.90 -10.94 72.90
C GLN A 137 -51.19 -12.25 72.52
N GLU A 138 -51.91 -13.38 72.53
CA GLU A 138 -51.37 -14.67 72.09
C GLU A 138 -50.95 -14.64 70.61
N LYS A 139 -51.75 -14.01 69.75
CA LYS A 139 -51.48 -13.89 68.31
C LYS A 139 -50.42 -12.86 67.99
N GLU A 140 -50.31 -11.77 68.74
CA GLU A 140 -49.19 -10.82 68.64
C GLU A 140 -47.87 -11.52 68.94
N PHE A 141 -47.83 -12.34 70.00
CA PHE A 141 -46.63 -13.13 70.31
C PHE A 141 -46.29 -14.15 69.21
N GLU A 142 -47.29 -14.79 68.61
CA GLU A 142 -47.09 -15.67 67.45
C GLU A 142 -46.56 -14.89 66.23
N LEU A 143 -47.06 -13.67 65.98
CA LEU A 143 -46.63 -12.81 64.88
C LEU A 143 -45.17 -12.39 65.04
N ASP A 144 -44.80 -11.92 66.23
CA ASP A 144 -43.41 -11.58 66.60
C ASP A 144 -42.45 -12.74 66.36
N LYS A 145 -42.88 -13.95 66.68
CA LYS A 145 -42.07 -15.15 66.51
C LYS A 145 -41.90 -15.48 65.02
N LEU A 146 -42.98 -15.43 64.25
CA LEU A 146 -42.96 -15.67 62.80
C LEU A 146 -42.13 -14.62 62.07
N GLU A 147 -42.22 -13.35 62.46
CA GLU A 147 -41.41 -12.28 61.91
C GLU A 147 -39.92 -12.56 62.14
N LYS A 148 -39.51 -12.92 63.36
CA LYS A 148 -38.11 -13.26 63.66
C LYS A 148 -37.59 -14.43 62.83
N GLU A 149 -38.39 -15.49 62.69
CA GLU A 149 -38.04 -16.66 61.87
C GLU A 149 -37.94 -16.28 60.37
N PHE A 150 -38.88 -15.46 59.88
CA PHE A 150 -38.86 -14.93 58.52
C PHE A 150 -37.63 -14.06 58.25
N LEU A 151 -37.36 -13.08 59.11
CA LEU A 151 -36.23 -12.16 58.97
C LEU A 151 -34.90 -12.91 58.96
N ASN A 152 -34.75 -13.93 59.81
CA ASN A 152 -33.56 -14.77 59.81
C ASN A 152 -33.36 -15.50 58.46
N ILE A 153 -34.42 -16.05 57.87
CA ILE A 153 -34.34 -16.73 56.56
C ILE A 153 -33.99 -15.74 55.45
N VAL A 154 -34.64 -14.57 55.44
CA VAL A 154 -34.37 -13.55 54.42
C VAL A 154 -32.97 -12.96 54.59
N ASP A 155 -32.47 -12.79 55.82
CA ASP A 155 -31.10 -12.35 56.07
C ASP A 155 -30.05 -13.36 55.60
N ILE A 156 -30.31 -14.66 55.78
CA ILE A 156 -29.45 -15.71 55.22
C ILE A 156 -29.46 -15.65 53.69
N ALA A 157 -30.64 -15.52 53.07
CA ALA A 157 -30.77 -15.42 51.61
C ALA A 157 -30.07 -14.17 51.07
N LEU A 158 -30.25 -13.00 51.70
CA LEU A 158 -29.57 -11.75 51.34
C LEU A 158 -28.04 -11.83 51.52
N ALA A 159 -27.57 -12.51 52.57
CA ALA A 159 -26.14 -12.72 52.78
C ALA A 159 -25.54 -13.57 51.65
N LYS A 160 -26.24 -14.64 51.24
CA LYS A 160 -25.84 -15.49 50.11
C LYS A 160 -25.80 -14.71 48.80
N GLU A 161 -26.87 -13.98 48.48
CA GLU A 161 -26.94 -13.14 47.27
C GLU A 161 -25.85 -12.06 47.23
N ASN A 162 -25.53 -11.46 48.37
CA ASN A 162 -24.44 -10.48 48.46
C ASN A 162 -23.06 -11.11 48.22
N GLU A 163 -22.85 -12.35 48.66
CA GLU A 163 -21.63 -13.11 48.38
C GLU A 163 -21.54 -13.47 46.90
N GLU A 164 -22.62 -13.98 46.30
CA GLU A 164 -22.69 -14.28 44.86
C GLU A 164 -22.51 -13.03 44.00
N LEU A 165 -23.09 -11.89 44.38
CA LEU A 165 -22.93 -10.62 43.69
C LEU A 165 -21.46 -10.15 43.72
N LYS A 166 -20.78 -10.29 44.87
CA LYS A 166 -19.35 -9.97 44.99
C LYS A 166 -18.50 -10.89 44.11
N GLU A 167 -18.75 -12.19 44.16
CA GLU A 167 -18.01 -13.17 43.36
C GLU A 167 -18.20 -12.92 41.85
N ARG A 168 -19.44 -12.72 41.40
CA ARG A 168 -19.75 -12.41 39.99
C ARG A 168 -19.11 -11.09 39.55
N THR A 169 -19.13 -10.06 40.40
CA THR A 169 -18.48 -8.77 40.11
C THR A 169 -16.96 -8.91 40.04
N GLU A 170 -16.35 -9.68 40.94
CA GLU A 170 -14.91 -9.97 40.90
C GLU A 170 -14.54 -10.77 39.64
N ASN A 171 -15.36 -11.75 39.26
CA ASN A 171 -15.19 -12.52 38.03
C ASN A 171 -15.27 -11.62 36.77
N VAL A 172 -16.18 -10.64 36.75
CA VAL A 172 -16.25 -9.60 35.70
C VAL A 172 -14.95 -8.82 35.65
N ASN A 173 -14.46 -8.31 36.78
CA ASN A 173 -13.23 -7.53 36.84
C ASN A 173 -12.01 -8.35 36.39
N ASN A 174 -11.88 -9.59 36.86
CA ASN A 174 -10.82 -10.52 36.46
C ASN A 174 -10.87 -10.83 34.96
N THR A 175 -12.08 -10.96 34.39
CA THR A 175 -12.27 -11.18 32.96
C THR A 175 -11.86 -9.94 32.15
N ILE A 176 -12.23 -8.74 32.62
CA ILE A 176 -11.80 -7.46 32.03
C ILE A 176 -10.27 -7.36 32.04
N GLU A 177 -9.61 -7.61 33.17
CA GLU A 177 -8.15 -7.55 33.28
C GLU A 177 -7.45 -8.54 32.33
N LYS A 178 -7.92 -9.79 32.28
CA LYS A 178 -7.40 -10.80 31.34
C LYS A 178 -7.54 -10.36 29.89
N ILE A 179 -8.68 -9.79 29.52
CA ILE A 179 -8.94 -9.30 28.16
C ILE A 179 -8.02 -8.12 27.82
N LEU A 180 -7.83 -7.17 28.74
CA LEU A 180 -6.92 -6.03 28.54
C LEU A 180 -5.48 -6.50 28.33
N ILE A 181 -4.97 -7.40 29.17
CA ILE A 181 -3.61 -7.94 29.05
C ILE A 181 -3.46 -8.70 27.72
N ASN A 182 -4.41 -9.56 27.37
CA ASN A 182 -4.36 -10.31 26.11
C ASN A 182 -4.43 -9.37 24.89
N SER A 183 -5.25 -8.32 24.94
CA SER A 183 -5.36 -7.33 23.86
C SER A 183 -4.04 -6.56 23.66
N LEU A 184 -3.37 -6.19 24.76
CA LEU A 184 -2.05 -5.57 24.71
C LEU A 184 -0.99 -6.51 24.13
N LEU A 185 -0.97 -7.78 24.53
CA LEU A 185 -0.03 -8.78 24.02
C LEU A 185 -0.23 -9.04 22.52
N VAL A 186 -1.48 -9.20 22.08
CA VAL A 186 -1.82 -9.38 20.66
C VAL A 186 -1.46 -8.12 19.86
N GLY A 187 -1.78 -6.94 20.39
CA GLY A 187 -1.42 -5.65 19.80
C GLY A 187 0.08 -5.50 19.61
N PHE A 188 0.87 -5.75 20.66
CA PHE A 188 2.32 -5.68 20.62
C PHE A 188 2.92 -6.70 19.65
N SER A 189 2.43 -7.95 19.66
CA SER A 189 2.88 -8.99 18.74
C SER A 189 2.60 -8.60 17.28
N SER A 190 1.41 -8.05 16.99
CA SER A 190 1.06 -7.57 15.65
C SER A 190 1.98 -6.43 15.18
N PHE A 191 2.36 -5.53 16.09
CA PHE A 191 3.26 -4.42 15.81
C PHE A 191 4.69 -4.90 15.48
N VAL A 192 5.21 -5.85 16.26
CA VAL A 192 6.53 -6.46 16.00
C VAL A 192 6.55 -7.19 14.66
N VAL A 193 5.49 -7.94 14.32
CA VAL A 193 5.36 -8.62 13.02
C VAL A 193 5.32 -7.60 11.88
N ALA A 194 4.52 -6.53 12.01
CA ALA A 194 4.43 -5.49 11.00
C ALA A 194 5.78 -4.82 10.72
N ILE A 195 6.54 -4.48 11.78
CA ILE A 195 7.90 -3.93 11.64
C ILE A 195 8.83 -4.93 10.96
N SER A 196 8.81 -6.19 11.39
CA SER A 196 9.69 -7.23 10.85
C SER A 196 9.45 -7.45 9.35
N ILE A 197 8.19 -7.50 8.93
CA ILE A 197 7.81 -7.62 7.51
C ILE A 197 8.20 -6.36 6.74
N GLY A 198 7.98 -5.17 7.31
CA GLY A 198 8.37 -3.90 6.72
C GLY A 198 9.88 -3.81 6.47
N LEU A 199 10.69 -4.18 7.46
CA LEU A 199 12.15 -4.21 7.33
C LEU A 199 12.61 -5.27 6.31
N PHE A 200 11.99 -6.46 6.31
CA PHE A 200 12.30 -7.51 5.35
C PHE A 200 12.05 -7.07 3.91
N ILE A 201 10.86 -6.52 3.63
CA ILE A 201 10.50 -6.02 2.29
C ILE A 201 11.40 -4.84 1.90
N SER A 202 11.62 -3.88 2.81
CA SER A 202 12.46 -2.71 2.58
C SER A 202 13.90 -3.09 2.20
N ASN A 203 14.51 -4.02 2.94
CA ASN A 203 15.86 -4.50 2.68
C ASN A 203 15.94 -5.25 1.34
N ARG A 204 14.95 -6.10 1.05
CA ARG A 204 14.89 -6.84 -0.22
C ARG A 204 14.76 -5.90 -1.42
N LEU A 205 13.87 -4.92 -1.34
CA LEU A 205 13.65 -3.94 -2.41
C LEU A 205 14.88 -3.03 -2.59
N SER A 206 15.42 -2.48 -1.50
CA SER A 206 16.60 -1.61 -1.54
C SER A 206 17.81 -2.32 -2.16
N ALA A 207 18.06 -3.57 -1.78
CA ALA A 207 19.19 -4.33 -2.32
C ALA A 207 19.08 -4.50 -3.85
N SER A 208 17.89 -4.83 -4.36
CA SER A 208 17.67 -5.00 -5.80
C SER A 208 17.77 -3.67 -6.57
N ILE A 209 17.24 -2.57 -6.02
CA ILE A 209 17.35 -1.24 -6.63
C ILE A 209 18.81 -0.78 -6.67
N VAL A 210 19.59 -1.01 -5.60
CA VAL A 210 21.02 -0.64 -5.57
C VAL A 210 21.80 -1.43 -6.62
N LYS A 211 21.52 -2.72 -6.80
CA LYS A 211 22.11 -3.54 -7.87
C LYS A 211 21.80 -2.95 -9.26
N LEU A 212 20.54 -2.62 -9.53
CA LEU A 212 20.13 -1.99 -10.80
C LEU A 212 20.85 -0.66 -11.03
N LYS A 213 20.88 0.22 -10.01
CA LYS A 213 21.56 1.51 -10.09
C LYS A 213 23.04 1.36 -10.43
N ASN A 214 23.73 0.46 -9.72
CA ASN A 214 25.16 0.25 -9.91
C ASN A 214 25.45 -0.34 -11.30
N ALA A 215 24.66 -1.31 -11.75
CA ALA A 215 24.80 -1.87 -13.09
C ALA A 215 24.52 -0.85 -14.19
N SER A 216 23.48 -0.03 -14.03
CA SER A 216 23.16 1.05 -14.97
C SER A 216 24.30 2.07 -15.08
N ASN A 217 24.94 2.44 -13.96
CA ASN A 217 26.12 3.30 -13.96
C ASN A 217 27.31 2.66 -14.69
N GLU A 218 27.56 1.36 -14.51
CA GLU A 218 28.66 0.67 -15.21
C GLU A 218 28.40 0.55 -16.73
N ILE A 219 27.16 0.23 -17.12
CA ILE A 219 26.72 0.23 -18.52
C ILE A 219 26.90 1.63 -19.13
N GLY A 220 26.54 2.69 -18.40
CA GLY A 220 26.70 4.08 -18.82
C GLY A 220 28.16 4.51 -19.03
N LYS A 221 29.12 3.85 -18.38
CA LYS A 221 30.57 4.05 -18.61
C LYS A 221 31.09 3.26 -19.82
N GLY A 222 30.24 2.51 -20.51
CA GLY A 222 30.60 1.67 -21.66
C GLY A 222 30.87 0.20 -21.30
N ASN A 223 30.70 -0.23 -20.05
CA ASN A 223 30.85 -1.63 -19.66
C ASN A 223 29.58 -2.44 -19.97
N LEU A 224 29.34 -2.68 -21.25
CA LEU A 224 28.18 -3.45 -21.76
C LEU A 224 28.22 -4.95 -21.44
N GLY A 225 29.25 -5.43 -20.73
CA GLY A 225 29.32 -6.81 -20.24
C GLY A 225 28.68 -7.01 -18.87
N THR A 226 28.22 -5.93 -18.23
CA THR A 226 27.66 -5.96 -16.87
C THR A 226 26.34 -6.72 -16.86
N LEU A 227 26.25 -7.79 -16.06
CA LEU A 227 25.03 -8.59 -15.86
C LEU A 227 24.30 -8.15 -14.59
N ILE A 228 23.00 -7.91 -14.72
CA ILE A 228 22.11 -7.66 -13.60
C ILE A 228 21.53 -9.00 -13.14
N ASP A 229 22.05 -9.51 -12.02
CA ASP A 229 21.56 -10.74 -11.38
C ASP A 229 20.67 -10.42 -10.17
N ILE A 230 19.37 -10.48 -10.43
CA ILE A 230 18.29 -10.25 -9.47
C ILE A 230 17.34 -11.45 -9.54
N ASN A 231 17.26 -12.18 -8.44
CA ASN A 231 16.39 -13.36 -8.30
C ASN A 231 15.34 -13.07 -7.21
N THR A 232 14.37 -12.23 -7.56
CA THR A 232 13.31 -11.81 -6.65
C THR A 232 11.96 -12.42 -7.01
N LYS A 233 11.82 -13.07 -8.16
CA LYS A 233 10.57 -13.67 -8.67
C LYS A 233 9.40 -12.68 -8.67
N ASP A 234 9.71 -11.42 -8.94
CA ASP A 234 8.77 -10.30 -8.97
C ASP A 234 9.12 -9.39 -10.15
N GLU A 235 8.43 -8.27 -10.28
CA GLU A 235 8.58 -7.30 -11.36
C GLU A 235 10.01 -6.71 -11.43
N ILE A 236 10.79 -6.77 -10.35
CA ILE A 236 12.17 -6.28 -10.32
C ILE A 236 13.11 -7.27 -11.03
N GLU A 237 12.84 -8.58 -10.95
CA GLU A 237 13.58 -9.59 -11.72
C GLU A 237 13.27 -9.44 -13.22
N GLU A 238 12.00 -9.28 -13.59
CA GLU A 238 11.61 -9.03 -14.98
C GLU A 238 12.29 -7.77 -15.54
N LEU A 239 12.36 -6.70 -14.74
CA LEU A 239 13.06 -5.47 -15.10
C LEU A 239 14.57 -5.71 -15.30
N GLY A 240 15.20 -6.49 -14.42
CA GLY A 240 16.62 -6.87 -14.55
C GLY A 240 16.89 -7.66 -15.84
N GLN A 241 16.03 -8.62 -16.18
CA GLN A 241 16.11 -9.40 -17.41
C GLN A 241 15.94 -8.51 -18.66
N ALA A 242 14.98 -7.58 -18.65
CA ALA A 242 14.77 -6.62 -19.74
C ALA A 242 16.00 -5.72 -19.94
N PHE A 243 16.62 -5.27 -18.86
CA PHE A 243 17.86 -4.48 -18.90
C PHE A 243 19.04 -5.27 -19.49
N ASN A 244 19.19 -6.55 -19.11
CA ASN A 244 20.21 -7.43 -19.67
C ASN A 244 20.02 -7.60 -21.19
N LYS A 245 18.77 -7.78 -21.64
CA LYS A 245 18.44 -7.87 -23.08
C LYS A 245 18.78 -6.58 -23.81
N MET A 246 18.38 -5.42 -23.29
CA MET A 246 18.70 -4.12 -23.87
C MET A 246 20.21 -3.90 -24.02
N THR A 247 20.98 -4.28 -22.99
CA THR A 247 22.45 -4.16 -22.99
C THR A 247 23.09 -5.06 -24.03
N HIS A 248 22.57 -6.29 -24.19
CA HIS A 248 23.00 -7.21 -25.25
C HIS A 248 22.73 -6.65 -26.65
N ASP A 249 21.52 -6.15 -26.90
CA ASP A 249 21.13 -5.59 -28.19
C ASP A 249 21.99 -4.35 -28.53
N LEU A 250 22.22 -3.46 -27.56
CA LEU A 250 23.08 -2.29 -27.71
C LEU A 250 24.52 -2.68 -28.06
N LYS A 251 25.08 -3.70 -27.39
CA LYS A 251 26.43 -4.20 -27.68
C LYS A 251 26.53 -4.72 -29.11
N THR A 252 25.51 -5.44 -29.58
CA THR A 252 25.45 -5.96 -30.94
C THR A 252 25.38 -4.83 -31.97
N SER A 253 24.49 -3.84 -31.78
CA SER A 253 24.37 -2.70 -32.70
C SER A 253 25.66 -1.86 -32.79
N ILE A 254 26.34 -1.62 -31.66
CA ILE A 254 27.64 -0.91 -31.67
C ILE A 254 28.69 -1.70 -32.47
N ASN A 255 28.72 -3.02 -32.33
CA ASN A 255 29.66 -3.85 -33.07
C ASN A 255 29.37 -3.87 -34.58
N GLU A 256 28.09 -3.96 -34.97
CA GLU A 256 27.66 -3.85 -36.36
C GLU A 256 28.05 -2.49 -36.96
N GLN A 257 27.78 -1.40 -36.24
CA GLN A 257 28.17 -0.05 -36.68
C GLN A 257 29.68 0.07 -36.87
N LYS A 258 30.47 -0.53 -35.98
CA LYS A 258 31.93 -0.52 -36.07
C LYS A 258 32.42 -1.28 -37.31
N ILE A 259 31.85 -2.46 -37.59
CA ILE A 259 32.19 -3.25 -38.77
C ILE A 259 31.81 -2.49 -40.06
N ALA A 260 30.62 -1.90 -40.12
CA ALA A 260 30.19 -1.09 -41.25
C ALA A 260 31.12 0.11 -41.50
N ASN A 261 31.48 0.84 -40.45
CA ASN A 261 32.44 1.94 -40.55
C ASN A 261 33.81 1.49 -41.05
N GLN A 262 34.32 0.33 -40.60
CA GLN A 262 35.57 -0.23 -41.10
C GLN A 262 35.50 -0.61 -42.58
N GLN A 263 34.37 -1.19 -43.03
CA GLN A 263 34.15 -1.51 -44.44
C GLN A 263 34.10 -0.24 -45.30
N ILE A 264 33.42 0.81 -44.83
CA ILE A 264 33.36 2.11 -45.51
C ILE A 264 34.76 2.71 -45.62
N GLN A 265 35.54 2.73 -44.53
CA GLN A 265 36.91 3.25 -44.55
C GLN A 265 37.81 2.47 -45.52
N LYS A 266 37.71 1.14 -45.51
CA LYS A 266 38.46 0.29 -46.45
C LYS A 266 38.07 0.58 -47.91
N SER A 267 36.77 0.66 -48.19
CA SER A 267 36.28 0.98 -49.55
C SER A 267 36.70 2.37 -50.00
N LEU A 268 36.71 3.35 -49.09
CA LEU A 268 37.20 4.69 -49.36
C LEU A 268 38.69 4.65 -49.74
N GLN A 269 39.52 3.95 -48.95
CA GLN A 269 40.95 3.80 -49.24
C GLN A 269 41.20 3.10 -50.58
N GLU A 270 40.45 2.03 -50.89
CA GLU A 270 40.55 1.32 -52.18
C GLU A 270 40.19 2.25 -53.35
N LYS A 271 39.13 3.06 -53.21
CA LYS A 271 38.73 4.06 -54.22
C LYS A 271 39.78 5.14 -54.41
N GLU A 272 40.37 5.66 -53.33
CA GLU A 272 41.44 6.67 -53.42
C GLU A 272 42.67 6.14 -54.15
N VAL A 273 43.09 4.89 -53.87
CA VAL A 273 44.21 4.25 -54.56
C VAL A 273 43.88 4.04 -56.05
N LEU A 274 42.68 3.55 -56.36
CA LEU A 274 42.24 3.34 -57.74
C LEU A 274 42.20 4.66 -58.52
N LEU A 275 41.65 5.73 -57.93
CA LEU A 275 41.63 7.05 -58.54
C LEU A 275 43.05 7.53 -58.83
N ARG A 276 43.97 7.44 -57.86
CA ARG A 276 45.38 7.79 -58.06
C ARG A 276 46.02 7.04 -59.22
N GLU A 277 45.77 5.73 -59.34
CA GLU A 277 46.27 4.90 -60.44
C GLU A 277 45.69 5.32 -61.80
N ILE A 278 44.40 5.64 -61.86
CA ILE A 278 43.76 6.18 -63.07
C ILE A 278 44.46 7.48 -63.50
N HIS A 279 44.71 8.40 -62.57
CA HIS A 279 45.38 9.67 -62.90
C HIS A 279 46.78 9.48 -63.45
N HIS A 280 47.56 8.58 -62.83
CA HIS A 280 48.89 8.24 -63.34
C HIS A 280 48.81 7.64 -64.75
N ARG A 281 47.84 6.75 -65.02
CA ARG A 281 47.65 6.15 -66.34
C ARG A 281 47.21 7.15 -67.40
N VAL A 282 46.29 8.06 -67.08
CA VAL A 282 45.85 9.11 -68.02
C VAL A 282 47.02 10.01 -68.40
N LYS A 283 47.83 10.45 -67.42
CA LYS A 283 49.06 11.23 -67.67
C LYS A 283 50.01 10.46 -68.58
N ASN A 284 50.29 9.19 -68.28
CA ASN A 284 51.16 8.35 -69.08
C ASN A 284 50.62 8.16 -70.52
N ASN A 285 49.32 7.93 -70.68
CA ASN A 285 48.70 7.76 -71.99
C ASN A 285 48.82 9.03 -72.84
N MET A 286 48.54 10.20 -72.29
CA MET A 286 48.71 11.49 -73.00
C MET A 286 50.17 11.71 -73.44
N GLN A 287 51.13 11.36 -72.59
CA GLN A 287 52.57 11.45 -72.93
C GLN A 287 52.97 10.50 -74.06
N ILE A 288 52.47 9.26 -74.03
CA ILE A 288 52.75 8.26 -75.09
C ILE A 288 52.16 8.71 -76.42
N ILE A 289 50.89 9.16 -76.44
CA ILE A 289 50.25 9.63 -77.67
C ILE A 289 51.00 10.83 -78.24
N SER A 290 51.37 11.80 -77.40
CA SER A 290 52.18 12.96 -77.82
C SER A 290 53.52 12.53 -78.44
N SER A 291 54.19 11.53 -77.86
CA SER A 291 55.46 10.99 -78.37
C SER A 291 55.29 10.27 -79.71
N LEU A 292 54.21 9.49 -79.88
CA LEU A 292 53.89 8.81 -81.15
C LEU A 292 53.57 9.78 -82.27
N LEU A 293 52.83 10.86 -81.98
CA LEU A 293 52.55 11.91 -82.95
C LEU A 293 53.83 12.61 -83.40
N LEU A 294 54.74 12.91 -82.46
CA LEU A 294 56.05 13.49 -82.77
C LEU A 294 56.87 12.57 -83.69
N LEU A 295 56.97 11.28 -83.35
CA LEU A 295 57.70 10.30 -84.18
C LEU A 295 57.05 10.11 -85.55
N SER A 296 55.72 10.09 -85.62
CA SER A 296 54.99 9.97 -86.89
C SER A 296 55.19 11.19 -87.77
N SER A 297 55.25 12.38 -87.19
CA SER A 297 55.52 13.63 -87.91
C SER A 297 56.92 13.69 -88.52
N GLN A 298 57.91 12.98 -87.97
CA GLN A 298 59.29 12.98 -88.49
C GLN A 298 59.43 12.25 -89.84
N ASN A 299 58.48 11.39 -90.20
CA ASN A 299 58.54 10.54 -91.41
C ASN A 299 57.58 10.99 -92.51
N ILE A 300 57.03 12.20 -92.43
CA ILE A 300 56.04 12.74 -93.38
C ILE A 300 56.63 13.99 -94.05
N GLU A 301 56.55 14.07 -95.38
CA GLU A 301 57.06 15.22 -96.15
C GLU A 301 55.98 16.27 -96.46
N ASP A 302 54.69 15.90 -96.33
CA ASP A 302 53.57 16.81 -96.53
C ASP A 302 53.47 17.83 -95.38
N LYS A 303 53.89 19.07 -95.67
CA LYS A 303 53.86 20.19 -94.72
C LYS A 303 52.49 20.41 -94.08
N LYS A 304 51.40 20.22 -94.82
CA LYS A 304 50.04 20.39 -94.29
C LYS A 304 49.71 19.33 -93.25
N PHE A 305 50.20 18.11 -93.45
CA PHE A 305 49.99 17.00 -92.53
C PHE A 305 50.86 17.12 -91.27
N ILE A 306 52.10 17.62 -91.40
CA ILE A 306 52.97 17.98 -90.26
C ILE A 306 52.30 19.04 -89.37
N GLU A 307 51.72 20.07 -89.97
CA GLU A 307 51.01 21.13 -89.25
C GLU A 307 49.80 20.59 -88.47
N ILE A 308 48.98 19.72 -89.09
CA ILE A 308 47.84 19.06 -88.44
C ILE A 308 48.28 18.16 -87.27
N LEU A 309 49.42 17.46 -87.39
CA LEU A 309 49.96 16.63 -86.30
C LEU A 309 50.51 17.49 -85.16
N GLY A 310 51.17 18.62 -85.47
CA GLY A 310 51.62 19.59 -84.47
C GLY A 310 50.46 20.20 -83.69
N ASP A 311 49.39 20.59 -84.37
CA ASP A 311 48.15 21.06 -83.74
C ASP A 311 47.53 19.98 -82.83
N SER A 312 47.52 18.73 -83.28
CA SER A 312 47.01 17.60 -82.48
C SER A 312 47.85 17.34 -81.22
N GLN A 313 49.17 17.47 -81.33
CA GLN A 313 50.09 17.36 -80.19
C GLN A 313 49.87 18.48 -79.18
N ASN A 314 49.71 19.72 -79.64
CA ASN A 314 49.43 20.87 -78.77
C ASN A 314 48.10 20.70 -78.03
N ARG A 315 47.07 20.15 -78.68
CA ARG A 315 45.79 19.83 -78.03
C ARG A 315 45.94 18.76 -76.93
N ILE A 316 46.71 17.71 -77.17
CA ILE A 316 46.99 16.66 -76.17
C ILE A 316 47.79 17.24 -75.00
N HIS A 317 48.74 18.14 -75.27
CA HIS A 317 49.50 18.81 -74.23
C HIS A 317 48.60 19.69 -73.34
N SER A 318 47.70 20.47 -73.94
CA SER A 318 46.70 21.23 -73.17
C SER A 318 45.79 20.33 -72.33
N MET A 319 45.32 19.20 -72.87
CA MET A 319 44.54 18.22 -72.10
C MET A 319 45.32 17.63 -70.92
N ALA A 320 46.61 17.34 -71.10
CA ALA A 320 47.48 16.87 -70.01
C ALA A 320 47.67 17.92 -68.91
N LEU A 321 47.80 19.21 -69.29
CA LEU A 321 47.90 20.34 -68.35
C LEU A 321 46.61 20.53 -67.55
N VAL A 322 45.44 20.46 -68.20
CA VAL A 322 44.14 20.47 -67.49
C VAL A 322 44.11 19.33 -66.47
N HIS A 323 44.41 18.11 -66.91
CA HIS A 323 44.35 16.94 -66.06
C HIS A 323 45.31 17.02 -64.86
N GLU A 324 46.51 17.60 -65.03
CA GLU A 324 47.46 17.78 -63.93
C GLU A 324 46.97 18.84 -62.92
N LYS A 325 46.47 19.98 -63.41
CA LYS A 325 45.94 21.06 -62.54
C LYS A 325 44.69 20.64 -61.77
N LEU A 326 43.82 19.84 -62.39
CA LEU A 326 42.60 19.31 -61.77
C LEU A 326 42.84 18.42 -60.56
N TYR A 327 43.95 17.68 -60.55
CA TYR A 327 44.24 16.69 -59.50
C TYR A 327 45.30 17.17 -58.50
N GLN A 328 46.00 18.27 -58.80
CA GLN A 328 46.88 18.96 -57.84
C GLN A 328 46.10 19.91 -56.93
N SER A 329 44.84 20.27 -57.26
CA SER A 329 43.99 21.04 -56.37
C SER A 329 43.42 20.15 -55.24
N GLU A 330 43.38 20.67 -54.02
CA GLU A 330 42.74 20.00 -52.87
C GLU A 330 41.22 19.82 -53.07
N ASN A 331 40.64 20.55 -54.03
CA ASN A 331 39.24 20.48 -54.40
C ASN A 331 39.10 20.03 -55.87
N LEU A 332 38.82 18.73 -56.04
CA LEU A 332 38.58 18.09 -57.35
C LEU A 332 37.29 18.57 -58.04
N ALA A 333 36.46 19.37 -57.38
CA ALA A 333 35.17 19.81 -57.90
C ALA A 333 35.25 21.13 -58.68
N GLN A 334 36.39 21.85 -58.66
CA GLN A 334 36.47 23.20 -59.21
C GLN A 334 37.81 23.47 -59.90
N ILE A 335 37.74 24.03 -61.11
CA ILE A 335 38.90 24.46 -61.92
C ILE A 335 39.06 25.97 -61.80
N ASN A 336 40.28 26.42 -61.47
CA ASN A 336 40.65 27.83 -61.63
C ASN A 336 40.94 28.10 -63.12
N MET A 337 39.92 28.54 -63.87
CA MET A 337 40.05 28.80 -65.31
C MET A 337 41.02 29.93 -65.63
N ASN A 338 41.24 30.87 -64.71
CA ASN A 338 42.17 31.97 -64.92
C ASN A 338 43.60 31.45 -65.09
N GLU A 339 44.08 30.64 -64.14
CA GLU A 339 45.41 30.02 -64.24
C GLU A 339 45.53 29.14 -65.48
N TYR A 340 44.50 28.33 -65.75
CA TYR A 340 44.53 27.42 -66.90
C TYR A 340 44.62 28.16 -68.25
N ILE A 341 43.79 29.17 -68.48
CA ILE A 341 43.78 29.93 -69.73
C ILE A 341 45.09 30.70 -69.89
N ASN A 342 45.64 31.26 -68.81
CA ASN A 342 46.91 31.98 -68.86
C ASN A 342 48.09 31.05 -69.20
N ASP A 343 48.17 29.87 -68.58
CA ASP A 343 49.19 28.87 -68.88
C ASP A 343 49.06 28.36 -70.33
N MET A 344 47.83 28.06 -70.77
CA MET A 344 47.57 27.56 -72.13
C MET A 344 47.89 28.61 -73.19
N ALA A 345 47.45 29.86 -73.02
CA ALA A 345 47.70 30.95 -73.96
C ALA A 345 49.20 31.29 -74.03
N SER A 346 49.92 31.23 -72.90
CA SER A 346 51.37 31.39 -72.88
C SER A 346 52.08 30.29 -73.67
N ASN A 347 51.65 29.03 -73.50
CA ASN A 347 52.23 27.90 -74.24
C ASN A 347 51.94 27.99 -75.74
N LEU A 348 50.71 28.34 -76.15
CA LEU A 348 50.37 28.56 -77.56
C LEU A 348 51.18 29.72 -78.17
N PHE A 349 51.29 30.83 -77.44
CA PHE A 349 52.10 31.96 -77.89
C PHE A 349 53.56 31.57 -78.09
N ASN A 350 54.15 30.83 -77.15
CA ASN A 350 55.53 30.35 -77.27
C ASN A 350 55.73 29.37 -78.44
N SER A 351 54.74 28.52 -78.72
CA SER A 351 54.83 27.51 -79.78
C SER A 351 54.62 28.07 -81.19
N TYR A 352 53.76 29.09 -81.37
CA TYR A 352 53.37 29.60 -82.69
C TYR A 352 53.89 31.00 -83.02
N SER A 353 54.38 31.79 -82.05
CA SER A 353 54.85 33.14 -82.34
C SER A 353 56.17 33.11 -83.15
N LYS A 354 56.13 33.68 -84.35
CA LYS A 354 57.31 34.02 -85.16
C LYS A 354 57.14 35.46 -85.64
N GLY A 355 57.58 36.43 -84.84
CA GLY A 355 57.54 37.86 -85.17
C GLY A 355 57.27 38.79 -83.98
N ASN A 356 57.05 40.08 -84.26
CA ASN A 356 56.78 41.15 -83.27
C ASN A 356 55.30 41.18 -82.81
N VAL A 357 54.79 40.06 -82.29
CA VAL A 357 53.45 40.01 -81.67
C VAL A 357 53.62 40.00 -80.15
N LYS A 358 52.76 40.70 -79.41
CA LYS A 358 52.76 40.73 -77.93
C LYS A 358 51.50 40.05 -77.43
N LEU A 359 51.64 39.11 -76.50
CA LEU A 359 50.51 38.48 -75.83
C LEU A 359 49.99 39.42 -74.73
N GLU A 360 48.72 39.81 -74.84
CA GLU A 360 47.98 40.49 -73.77
C GLU A 360 46.82 39.58 -73.35
N GLN A 361 46.73 39.33 -72.04
CA GLN A 361 45.74 38.44 -71.45
C GLN A 361 44.84 39.27 -70.53
N ASP A 362 43.54 39.23 -70.79
CA ASP A 362 42.50 39.79 -69.93
C ASP A 362 41.51 38.67 -69.62
N VAL A 363 41.77 37.96 -68.53
CA VAL A 363 41.02 36.75 -68.15
C VAL A 363 40.40 36.97 -66.79
N GLU A 364 39.07 37.01 -66.74
CA GLU A 364 38.33 37.10 -65.48
C GLU A 364 38.47 35.81 -64.65
N ILE A 365 38.48 35.95 -63.32
CA ILE A 365 38.51 34.82 -62.40
C ILE A 365 37.13 34.17 -62.40
N CYS A 366 36.97 33.13 -63.22
CA CYS A 366 35.76 32.32 -63.27
C CYS A 366 36.07 30.90 -62.77
N PRO A 367 35.71 30.56 -61.54
CA PRO A 367 35.92 29.22 -61.06
C PRO A 367 34.82 28.30 -61.62
N LEU A 368 35.21 27.31 -62.43
CA LEU A 368 34.28 26.42 -63.12
C LEU A 368 34.10 25.13 -62.32
N ASN A 369 32.86 24.76 -62.00
CA ASN A 369 32.57 23.47 -61.39
C ASN A 369 32.62 22.36 -62.45
N ILE A 370 33.13 21.19 -62.07
CA ILE A 370 33.09 20.01 -62.92
C ILE A 370 31.80 19.25 -62.59
N ASP A 371 30.82 19.29 -63.48
CA ASP A 371 29.65 18.41 -63.37
C ASP A 371 30.08 16.97 -63.69
N TYR A 372 29.76 16.05 -62.78
CA TYR A 372 30.08 14.62 -62.87
C TYR A 372 29.17 13.85 -63.83
#